data_AF-A0A358DH49-F1
#
_entry.id   AF-A0A358DH49-F1
#
_cell.length_a   1.000
_cell.length_b   1.000
_cell.length_c   1.000
_cell.angle_alpha   90.00
_cell.angle_beta   90.00
_cell.angle_gamma   90.00
#
_symmetry.space_group_name_H-M   'P 1'
#
loop_
_entity.id
_entity.type
_entity.pdbx_description
1 polymer ?
#
loop_
_entity_poly.entity_id
_entity_poly.type
_entity_poly.pdbx_seq_one_letter_code
_entity_poly.pdbx_strand_id
1 'polypeptide(L)'
;PGNGYEVKSVNVDFHYSDLKDHYIPEAYERLILDCMTGDNTLYMSGEGAELTWRFVQPILDYWESDPDAPLYGYPSGSWGPDSADKLIEGAQTWRYPCKNLADDGVYCEL
;
A
#
# COMPACT_ATOMS: atom_id res chain seq x y z
N PRO A 1 13.55 -26.13 18.19
CA PRO A 1 14.35 -26.23 19.43
C PRO A 1 14.92 -27.65 19.59
N GLY A 2 16.23 -27.79 19.39
CA GLY A 2 16.98 -29.06 19.41
C GLY A 2 18.44 -28.81 19.03
N ASN A 3 19.30 -29.84 19.07
CA ASN A 3 20.71 -29.72 18.68
C ASN A 3 20.83 -29.56 17.15
N GLY A 4 20.95 -28.31 16.71
CA GLY A 4 21.16 -27.89 15.33
C GLY A 4 20.76 -26.41 15.15
N TYR A 5 21.45 -25.68 14.27
CA TYR A 5 21.06 -24.32 13.88
C TYR A 5 20.17 -24.38 12.63
N GLU A 6 18.86 -24.57 12.82
CA GLU A 6 17.87 -24.37 11.76
C GLU A 6 17.18 -23.02 11.93
N VAL A 7 17.29 -22.16 10.92
CA VAL A 7 16.57 -20.89 10.86
C VAL A 7 15.17 -21.17 10.30
N LYS A 8 14.13 -20.84 11.08
CA LYS A 8 12.74 -20.82 10.60
C LYS A 8 12.21 -19.39 10.62
N SER A 9 11.61 -18.98 9.51
CA SER A 9 10.80 -17.76 9.49
C SER A 9 9.54 -18.01 10.30
N VAL A 10 9.25 -17.13 11.25
CA VAL A 10 8.02 -17.13 12.03
C VAL A 10 7.30 -15.80 11.79
N ASN A 11 6.00 -15.86 11.56
CA ASN A 11 5.16 -14.67 11.48
C ASN A 11 4.65 -14.35 12.89
N VAL A 12 4.81 -13.10 13.33
CA VAL A 12 4.13 -12.57 14.52
C VAL A 12 2.85 -11.91 14.04
N ASP A 13 1.72 -12.37 14.54
CA ASP A 13 0.41 -11.83 14.18
C ASP A 13 -0.15 -10.96 15.31
N PHE A 14 -0.65 -9.79 14.97
CA PHE A 14 -1.29 -8.85 15.89
C PHE A 14 -2.48 -8.22 15.18
N HIS A 15 -3.67 -8.38 15.76
CA HIS A 15 -4.89 -7.78 15.24
C HIS A 15 -5.42 -6.72 16.20
N TYR A 16 -5.67 -5.51 15.68
CA TYR A 16 -6.27 -4.42 16.46
C TYR A 16 -7.66 -4.79 17.01
N SER A 17 -8.39 -5.71 16.37
CA SER A 17 -9.68 -6.22 16.87
C SER A 17 -9.59 -6.95 18.21
N ASP A 18 -8.42 -7.46 18.57
CA ASP A 18 -8.21 -8.17 19.84
C ASP A 18 -8.03 -7.19 21.02
N LEU A 19 -7.84 -5.90 20.74
CA LEU A 19 -7.83 -4.82 21.72
C LEU A 19 -9.26 -4.45 22.11
N LYS A 20 -9.95 -5.35 22.84
CA LYS A 20 -11.37 -5.22 23.17
C LYS A 20 -11.75 -4.00 24.01
N ASP A 21 -10.78 -3.35 24.67
CA ASP A 21 -11.02 -2.28 25.64
C ASP A 21 -10.59 -0.88 25.15
N HIS A 22 -10.26 -0.72 23.86
CA HIS A 22 -9.80 0.55 23.32
C HIS A 22 -10.64 1.03 22.13
N TYR A 23 -11.16 2.25 22.26
CA TYR A 23 -11.72 2.99 21.15
C TYR A 23 -10.60 3.43 20.20
N ILE A 24 -10.72 3.09 18.92
CA ILE A 24 -9.83 3.56 17.86
C ILE A 24 -10.56 4.72 17.18
N PRO A 25 -10.08 5.98 17.31
CA PRO A 25 -10.73 7.12 16.67
C PRO A 25 -10.76 6.95 15.16
N GLU A 26 -11.87 7.39 14.55
CA GLU A 26 -11.97 7.47 13.10
C GLU A 26 -10.98 8.50 12.55
N ALA A 27 -10.58 8.33 11.28
CA ALA A 27 -9.54 9.17 10.67
C ALA A 27 -9.83 10.68 10.82
N TYR A 28 -11.07 11.10 10.55
CA TYR A 28 -11.46 12.51 10.66
C TYR A 28 -11.60 12.99 12.11
N GLU A 29 -12.03 12.12 13.04
CA GLU A 29 -12.09 12.49 14.45
C GLU A 29 -10.70 12.82 14.98
N ARG A 30 -9.72 11.97 14.64
CA ARG A 30 -8.32 12.18 15.01
C ARG A 30 -7.80 13.50 14.45
N LEU A 31 -7.98 13.74 13.15
CA LEU A 31 -7.49 14.97 12.51
C LEU A 31 -8.16 16.22 13.10
N ILE A 32 -9.48 16.20 13.31
CA ILE A 32 -10.19 17.36 13.90
C ILE A 32 -9.67 17.66 15.31
N LEU A 33 -9.46 16.62 16.13
CA LEU A 33 -8.89 16.79 17.46
C LEU A 33 -7.49 17.40 17.40
N ASP A 34 -6.62 16.88 16.53
CA ASP A 34 -5.24 17.36 16.36
C ASP A 34 -5.23 18.84 15.94
N CYS A 35 -6.14 19.25 15.05
CA CYS A 35 -6.35 20.65 14.68
C CYS A 35 -6.71 21.55 15.88
N MET A 36 -7.63 21.08 16.74
CA MET A 36 -8.05 21.82 17.94
C MET A 36 -6.92 21.93 18.97
N THR A 37 -6.05 20.93 19.06
CA THR A 37 -4.90 20.93 19.98
C THR A 37 -3.65 21.60 19.39
N GLY A 38 -3.68 21.97 18.11
CA GLY A 38 -2.54 22.57 17.40
C GLY A 38 -1.43 21.58 17.05
N ASP A 39 -1.74 20.28 16.96
CA ASP A 39 -0.81 19.24 16.50
C ASP A 39 -0.88 19.12 14.98
N ASN A 40 0.25 19.32 14.31
CA ASN A 40 0.36 19.30 12.85
C ASN A 40 1.08 18.05 12.30
N THR A 41 1.39 17.06 13.13
CA THR A 41 2.21 15.89 12.74
C THR A 41 1.60 15.03 11.64
N LEU A 42 0.26 14.92 11.59
CA LEU A 42 -0.47 14.14 10.59
C LEU A 42 -0.91 14.96 9.37
N TYR A 43 -0.45 16.21 9.26
CA TYR A 43 -0.78 17.09 8.15
C TYR A 43 0.36 17.17 7.15
N MET A 44 0.01 17.25 5.87
CA MET A 44 0.97 17.52 4.81
C MET A 44 1.46 18.98 4.92
N SER A 45 2.77 19.18 4.87
CA SER A 45 3.35 20.53 4.79
C SER A 45 3.14 21.13 3.41
N GLY A 46 3.10 22.47 3.32
CA GLY A 46 2.95 23.17 2.04
C GLY A 46 4.05 22.83 1.04
N GLU A 47 5.31 22.82 1.50
CA GLU A 47 6.45 22.39 0.67
C GLU A 47 6.33 20.93 0.24
N GLY A 48 5.86 20.04 1.12
CA GLY A 48 5.61 18.63 0.79
C GLY A 48 4.55 18.47 -0.31
N ALA A 49 3.50 19.29 -0.28
CA ALA A 49 2.49 19.33 -1.34
C ALA A 49 3.07 19.80 -2.67
N GLU A 50 3.87 20.87 -2.68
CA GLU A 50 4.52 21.38 -3.89
C GLU A 50 5.48 20.34 -4.51
N LEU A 51 6.29 19.67 -3.69
CA LEU A 51 7.21 18.62 -4.17
C LEU A 51 6.45 17.40 -4.71
N THR A 52 5.34 17.02 -4.08
CA THR A 52 4.47 15.95 -4.55
C THR A 52 3.92 16.28 -5.94
N TRP A 53 3.42 17.50 -6.14
CA TRP A 53 2.93 17.95 -7.44
C TRP A 53 4.05 18.02 -8.49
N ARG A 54 5.24 18.52 -8.13
CA ARG A 54 6.39 18.53 -9.04
C ARG A 54 6.80 17.14 -9.49
N PHE A 55 6.61 16.12 -8.65
CA PHE A 55 6.89 14.73 -9.01
C PHE A 55 5.81 14.13 -9.92
N VAL A 56 4.52 14.40 -9.65
CA VAL A 56 3.40 13.80 -10.39
C VAL A 56 3.12 14.53 -11.72
N GLN A 57 3.36 15.84 -11.80
CA GLN A 57 3.03 16.66 -12.97
C GLN A 57 3.61 16.11 -14.28
N PRO A 58 4.90 15.72 -14.39
CA PRO A 58 5.44 15.19 -15.64
C PRO A 58 4.76 13.89 -16.11
N ILE A 59 4.23 13.09 -15.17
CA ILE A 59 3.46 11.88 -15.49
C ILE A 59 2.15 12.31 -16.14
N LEU A 60 1.43 13.26 -15.55
CA LEU A 60 0.18 13.77 -16.10
C LEU A 60 0.38 14.43 -17.48
N ASP A 61 1.43 15.24 -17.63
CA ASP A 61 1.78 15.89 -18.89
C ASP A 61 2.03 14.86 -20.00
N TYR A 62 2.73 13.77 -19.69
CA TYR A 62 2.94 12.66 -20.63
C TYR A 62 1.60 12.07 -21.11
N TRP A 63 0.71 11.73 -20.18
CA TRP A 63 -0.60 11.17 -20.49
C TRP A 63 -1.51 12.12 -21.28
N GLU A 64 -1.39 13.44 -21.09
CA GLU A 64 -2.14 14.43 -21.88
C GLU A 64 -1.56 14.60 -23.29
N SER A 65 -0.23 14.55 -23.42
CA SER A 65 0.47 14.80 -24.68
C SER A 65 0.53 13.61 -25.65
N ASP A 66 0.40 12.38 -25.13
CA ASP A 66 0.54 11.15 -25.90
C ASP A 66 -0.77 10.32 -25.87
N PRO A 67 -1.63 10.45 -26.90
CA PRO A 67 -2.86 9.66 -26.99
C PRO A 67 -2.63 8.15 -27.09
N ASP A 68 -1.43 7.73 -27.48
CA ASP A 68 -1.05 6.32 -27.61
C ASP A 68 -0.37 5.79 -26.33
N ALA A 69 -0.34 6.58 -25.25
CA ALA A 69 0.19 6.16 -23.95
C ALA A 69 -0.44 4.82 -23.51
N PRO A 70 0.36 3.84 -23.08
CA PRO A 70 -0.12 2.48 -22.89
C PRO A 70 -1.03 2.36 -21.67
N LEU A 71 -2.30 2.03 -21.91
CA LEU A 71 -3.27 1.69 -20.88
C LEU A 71 -3.40 0.16 -20.76
N TYR A 72 -2.99 -0.39 -19.62
CA TYR A 72 -3.06 -1.82 -19.34
C TYR A 72 -4.34 -2.16 -18.57
N GLY A 73 -5.16 -3.04 -19.13
CA GLY A 73 -6.31 -3.62 -18.43
C GLY A 73 -5.91 -4.82 -17.56
N TYR A 74 -6.72 -5.11 -16.54
CA TYR A 74 -6.57 -6.29 -15.70
C TYR A 74 -7.95 -6.78 -15.22
N PRO A 75 -8.13 -8.08 -14.95
CA PRO A 75 -9.38 -8.62 -14.42
C PRO A 75 -9.68 -8.07 -13.02
N SER A 76 -10.95 -7.80 -12.72
CA SER A 76 -11.38 -7.43 -11.36
C SER A 76 -11.05 -8.56 -10.36
N GLY A 77 -10.53 -8.20 -9.19
CA GLY A 77 -10.09 -9.14 -8.16
C GLY A 77 -8.65 -9.66 -8.32
N SER A 78 -7.98 -9.33 -9.43
CA SER A 78 -6.53 -9.55 -9.58
C SER A 78 -5.73 -8.38 -8.97
N TRP A 79 -4.41 -8.58 -8.82
CA TRP A 79 -3.49 -7.60 -8.24
C TRP A 79 -3.04 -6.48 -9.19
N GLY A 80 -3.54 -6.47 -10.43
CA GLY A 80 -3.15 -5.52 -11.46
C GLY A 80 -2.63 -6.22 -12.72
N PRO A 81 -2.15 -5.45 -13.71
CA PRO A 81 -1.61 -6.00 -14.94
C PRO A 81 -0.20 -6.58 -14.77
N ASP A 82 0.18 -7.55 -15.60
CA ASP A 82 1.55 -8.13 -15.62
C ASP A 82 2.68 -7.09 -15.75
N SER A 83 2.38 -5.92 -16.32
CA SER A 83 3.34 -4.81 -16.42
C SER A 83 3.75 -4.25 -15.05
N ALA A 84 2.89 -4.35 -14.03
CA ALA A 84 3.19 -3.95 -12.66
C ALA A 84 4.19 -4.91 -11.98
N ASP A 85 4.12 -6.20 -12.27
CA ASP A 85 5.10 -7.18 -11.80
C ASP A 85 6.45 -6.99 -12.49
N LYS A 86 6.43 -6.77 -13.81
CA LYS A 86 7.63 -6.50 -14.62
C LYS A 86 8.35 -5.21 -14.23
N LEU A 87 7.67 -4.27 -13.57
CA LEU A 87 8.26 -3.04 -13.05
C LEU A 87 9.26 -3.32 -11.90
N ILE A 88 9.05 -4.39 -11.13
CA ILE A 88 9.96 -4.76 -10.05
C ILE A 88 11.14 -5.55 -10.63
N GLU A 89 12.33 -4.97 -10.56
CA GLU A 89 13.56 -5.59 -11.04
C GLU A 89 14.18 -6.55 -10.01
N GLY A 90 14.85 -7.60 -10.50
CA GLY A 90 15.69 -8.50 -9.69
C GLY A 90 14.95 -9.71 -9.10
N ALA A 91 15.43 -10.21 -7.95
CA ALA A 91 14.89 -11.41 -7.30
C ALA A 91 13.73 -11.11 -6.31
N GLN A 92 13.22 -9.89 -6.32
CA GLN A 92 12.15 -9.44 -5.43
C GLN A 92 10.81 -9.48 -6.16
N THR A 93 9.74 -9.78 -5.42
CA THR A 93 8.36 -9.77 -5.91
C THR A 93 7.50 -8.97 -4.95
N TRP A 94 6.35 -8.49 -5.42
CA TRP A 94 5.37 -7.85 -4.56
C TRP A 94 4.95 -8.78 -3.43
N ARG A 95 4.87 -8.24 -2.21
CA ARG A 95 4.30 -8.97 -1.08
C ARG A 95 2.79 -8.91 -1.21
N TYR A 96 2.16 -10.03 -1.54
CA TYR A 96 0.70 -10.13 -1.61
C TYR A 96 0.07 -9.80 -0.24
N PRO A 97 -0.82 -8.80 -0.17
CA PRO A 97 -1.50 -8.46 1.07
C PRO A 97 -2.76 -9.30 1.37
N CYS A 98 -3.16 -10.25 0.52
CA CYS A 98 -4.35 -11.06 0.81
C CYS A 98 -4.08 -12.20 1.78
N LYS A 99 -5.08 -12.42 2.63
CA LYS A 99 -5.14 -13.54 3.59
C LYS A 99 -5.40 -14.88 2.90
N ASN A 100 -6.16 -14.86 1.81
CA ASN A 100 -6.57 -16.02 1.01
C ASN A 100 -6.15 -15.80 -0.45
N LEU A 101 -4.89 -16.12 -0.77
CA LEU A 101 -4.48 -16.29 -2.17
C LEU A 101 -5.28 -17.48 -2.73
N ALA A 102 -5.86 -17.33 -3.91
CA ALA A 102 -6.33 -18.49 -4.67
C ALA A 102 -5.15 -19.44 -4.91
N ASP A 103 -5.41 -20.74 -5.06
CA ASP A 103 -4.37 -21.76 -5.31
C ASP A 103 -3.50 -21.44 -6.57
N ASP A 104 -3.94 -20.52 -7.44
CA ASP A 104 -3.22 -20.06 -8.62
C ASP A 104 -2.28 -18.86 -8.37
N GLY A 105 -2.38 -18.19 -7.22
CA GLY A 105 -1.58 -17.02 -6.85
C GLY A 105 -1.91 -15.73 -7.63
N VAL A 106 -2.99 -15.71 -8.42
CA VAL A 106 -3.35 -14.60 -9.31
C VAL A 106 -4.50 -13.77 -8.75
N TYR A 107 -5.46 -14.43 -8.09
CA TYR A 107 -6.65 -13.79 -7.54
C TYR A 107 -6.66 -13.81 -6.01
N CYS A 108 -7.27 -12.78 -5.43
CA CYS A 108 -7.72 -12.83 -4.04
C CYS A 108 -9.05 -13.58 -3.98
N GLU A 109 -9.13 -14.61 -3.15
CA GLU A 109 -10.43 -15.16 -2.79
C GLU A 109 -11.13 -14.17 -1.85
N LEU A 110 -12.34 -13.76 -2.22
CA LEU A 110 -13.22 -12.90 -1.41
C LEU A 110 -13.77 -13.64 -0.19
#